data_AF-A0AA96ZWR7-F1
#
_entry.id   AF-A0AA96ZWR7-F1
#
_cell.length_a   1.000
_cell.length_b   1.000
_cell.length_c   1.000
_cell.angle_alpha   90.00
_cell.angle_beta   90.00
_cell.angle_gamma   90.00
#
_symmetry.space_group_name_H-M   'P 1'
#
loop_
_entity.id
_entity.type
_entity.pdbx_description
1 polymer ?
#
loop_
_entity_poly.entity_id
_entity_poly.type
_entity_poly.pdbx_seq_one_letter_code
_entity_poly.pdbx_strand_id
1 'polypeptide(L)'
;MAEKNMPYYEFYSKARWDNWISQIKDAGFSLEDEEKAEKNAMIFVNMADDVILSCLKIAARYDKGVTDADGALEILGSIQDIVLEEVPPISEDADIMIMSVQDSLNCSMAAFEAYFLEDYDKKADIKKLIKEAGAAEEKEDMDTAFITVANIGALVIGGAPFDEEFLTILPEESIVAEWLDGIDSIAAAMVGTDSYKNFDEVDDED
;
A
#
# COMPACT_ATOMS: atom_id res chain seq x y z
N MET A 1 4.81 -35.22 9.41
CA MET A 1 4.30 -33.84 9.31
C MET A 1 4.58 -33.44 7.88
N ALA A 2 3.54 -33.16 7.09
CA ALA A 2 3.74 -32.79 5.70
C ALA A 2 4.34 -31.38 5.67
N GLU A 3 5.52 -31.24 5.08
CA GLU A 3 6.06 -29.94 4.69
C GLU A 3 5.04 -29.29 3.77
N LYS A 4 4.38 -28.24 4.27
CA LYS A 4 3.53 -27.37 3.46
C LYS A 4 4.48 -26.47 2.65
N ASN A 5 5.23 -27.08 1.73
CA ASN A 5 5.93 -26.35 0.67
C ASN A 5 4.85 -25.76 -0.20
N MET A 6 4.38 -24.57 0.19
CA MET A 6 3.70 -23.69 -0.74
C MET A 6 4.77 -23.33 -1.79
N PRO A 7 4.57 -23.58 -3.09
CA PRO A 7 5.48 -23.05 -4.08
C PRO A 7 5.58 -21.53 -3.82
N TYR A 8 6.82 -21.01 -3.78
CA TYR A 8 7.07 -19.57 -3.66
C TYR A 8 6.44 -18.88 -4.88
N TYR A 9 5.16 -18.56 -4.79
CA TYR A 9 4.46 -17.77 -5.78
C TYR A 9 4.91 -16.32 -5.66
N GLU A 10 5.34 -15.72 -6.77
CA GLU A 10 5.78 -14.34 -6.80
C GLU A 10 4.55 -13.42 -6.88
N PHE A 11 4.09 -12.90 -5.73
CA PHE A 11 2.93 -11.99 -5.65
C PHE A 11 3.19 -10.66 -6.37
N TYR A 12 4.43 -10.19 -6.29
CA TYR A 12 4.92 -9.00 -6.95
C TYR A 12 6.38 -9.23 -7.35
N SER A 13 6.76 -8.77 -8.53
CA SER A 13 8.08 -9.02 -9.08
C SER A 13 8.83 -7.73 -9.35
N LYS A 14 10.16 -7.80 -9.27
CA LYS A 14 11.03 -6.68 -9.64
C LYS A 14 10.78 -6.21 -11.08
N ALA A 15 10.50 -7.15 -11.99
CA ALA A 15 10.17 -6.84 -13.38
C ALA A 15 8.89 -6.01 -13.52
N ARG A 16 7.88 -6.22 -12.66
CA ARG A 16 6.64 -5.40 -12.65
C ARG A 16 6.93 -3.98 -12.17
N TRP A 17 7.68 -3.84 -11.07
CA TRP A 17 8.11 -2.54 -10.56
C TRP A 17 8.92 -1.77 -11.61
N ASP A 18 9.96 -2.40 -12.19
CA ASP A 18 10.82 -1.79 -13.18
C ASP A 18 10.06 -1.38 -14.45
N ASN A 19 9.00 -2.11 -14.80
CA ASN A 19 8.11 -1.73 -15.90
C ASN A 19 7.32 -0.44 -15.59
N TRP A 20 6.87 -0.23 -14.34
CA TRP A 20 6.27 1.05 -13.94
C TRP A 20 7.28 2.20 -13.99
N ILE A 21 8.48 1.99 -13.46
CA ILE A 21 9.57 2.97 -13.52
C ILE A 21 9.92 3.33 -14.98
N SER A 22 9.97 2.33 -15.88
CA SER A 22 10.20 2.57 -17.31
C SER A 22 9.07 3.40 -17.95
N GLN A 23 7.81 3.14 -17.60
CA GLN A 23 6.68 3.93 -18.10
C GLN A 23 6.75 5.39 -17.63
N ILE A 24 7.09 5.63 -16.36
CA ILE A 24 7.30 6.98 -15.82
C ILE A 24 8.40 7.70 -16.60
N LYS A 25 9.53 7.02 -16.83
CA LYS A 25 10.65 7.56 -17.60
C LYS A 25 10.25 7.92 -19.03
N ASP A 26 9.52 7.04 -19.72
CA ASP A 26 9.10 7.26 -21.10
C ASP A 26 8.00 8.34 -21.23
N ALA A 27 7.20 8.52 -20.18
CA ALA A 27 6.13 9.51 -20.14
C ALA A 27 6.64 10.96 -20.09
N GLY A 28 7.88 11.18 -19.64
CA GLY A 28 8.50 12.50 -19.54
C GLY A 28 7.71 13.44 -18.62
N PHE A 29 7.34 12.94 -17.44
CA PHE A 29 6.56 13.65 -16.44
C PHE A 29 7.21 14.99 -16.05
N SER A 30 6.38 16.02 -15.93
CA SER A 30 6.78 17.32 -15.40
C SER A 30 5.60 18.02 -14.76
N LEU A 31 5.80 18.62 -13.59
CA LEU A 31 4.83 19.40 -12.84
C LEU A 31 4.62 20.80 -13.44
N GLU A 32 5.61 21.31 -14.18
CA GLU A 32 5.49 22.61 -14.87
C GLU A 32 4.60 22.55 -16.12
N ASP A 33 4.40 21.35 -16.67
CA ASP A 33 3.58 21.11 -17.86
C ASP A 33 2.25 20.46 -17.45
N GLU A 34 1.24 21.29 -17.18
CA GLU A 34 -0.09 20.87 -16.70
C GLU A 34 -0.71 19.75 -17.58
N GLU A 35 -0.53 19.81 -18.90
CA GLU A 35 -1.06 18.79 -19.82
C GLU A 35 -0.37 17.44 -19.62
N LYS A 36 0.95 17.44 -19.42
CA LYS A 36 1.69 16.21 -19.13
C LYS A 36 1.43 15.73 -17.70
N ALA A 37 1.33 16.62 -16.73
CA ALA A 37 1.05 16.29 -15.34
C ALA A 37 -0.29 15.54 -15.24
N GLU A 38 -1.37 16.09 -15.78
CA GLU A 38 -2.70 15.46 -15.76
C GLU A 38 -2.70 14.11 -16.50
N LYS A 39 -2.09 14.07 -17.69
CA LYS A 39 -2.06 12.86 -18.51
C LYS A 39 -1.30 11.70 -17.87
N ASN A 40 -0.23 12.01 -17.14
CA ASN A 40 0.71 11.01 -16.64
C ASN A 40 0.53 10.73 -15.14
N ALA A 41 -0.21 11.55 -14.39
CA ALA A 41 -0.52 11.33 -12.96
C ALA A 41 -1.09 9.93 -12.70
N MET A 42 -1.92 9.43 -13.61
CA MET A 42 -2.52 8.10 -13.50
C MET A 42 -1.50 6.96 -13.49
N ILE A 43 -0.27 7.17 -14.00
CA ILE A 43 0.78 6.14 -13.97
C ILE A 43 1.18 5.85 -12.52
N PHE A 44 1.33 6.89 -11.69
CA PHE A 44 1.69 6.77 -10.28
C PHE A 44 0.59 6.11 -9.46
N VAL A 45 -0.67 6.51 -9.69
CA VAL A 45 -1.84 5.89 -9.06
C VAL A 45 -1.92 4.40 -9.41
N ASN A 46 -1.84 4.05 -10.70
CA ASN A 46 -1.90 2.66 -11.14
C ASN A 46 -0.73 1.82 -10.61
N MET A 47 0.45 2.43 -10.45
CA MET A 47 1.62 1.79 -9.86
C MET A 47 1.40 1.45 -8.38
N ALA A 48 0.83 2.37 -7.60
CA ALA A 48 0.46 2.12 -6.21
C ALA A 48 -0.63 1.04 -6.10
N ASP A 49 -1.69 1.14 -6.90
CA ASP A 49 -2.79 0.17 -6.95
C ASP A 49 -2.32 -1.25 -7.28
N ASP A 50 -1.35 -1.38 -8.19
CA ASP A 50 -0.79 -2.67 -8.61
C ASP A 50 -0.06 -3.39 -7.46
N VAL A 51 0.64 -2.63 -6.61
CA VAL A 51 1.29 -3.13 -5.39
C VAL A 51 0.22 -3.49 -4.35
N ILE A 52 -0.71 -2.58 -4.06
CA ILE A 52 -1.80 -2.78 -3.10
C ILE A 52 -2.62 -4.02 -3.43
N LEU A 53 -2.97 -4.21 -4.72
CA LEU A 53 -3.70 -5.40 -5.17
C LEU A 53 -2.92 -6.69 -4.89
N SER A 54 -1.60 -6.64 -4.96
CA SER A 54 -0.73 -7.79 -4.66
C SER A 54 -0.72 -8.08 -3.16
N CYS A 55 -0.68 -7.05 -2.30
CA CYS A 55 -0.81 -7.19 -0.84
C CYS A 55 -2.21 -7.71 -0.43
N LEU A 56 -3.28 -7.25 -1.08
CA LEU A 56 -4.64 -7.73 -0.85
C LEU A 56 -4.82 -9.22 -1.17
N LYS A 57 -4.10 -9.75 -2.17
CA LYS A 57 -4.08 -11.21 -2.44
C LYS A 57 -3.47 -11.99 -1.28
N ILE A 58 -2.44 -11.45 -0.62
CA ILE A 58 -1.85 -12.05 0.59
C ILE A 58 -2.89 -12.07 1.70
N ALA A 59 -3.55 -10.93 1.95
CA ALA A 59 -4.59 -10.83 2.98
C ALA A 59 -5.76 -11.79 2.74
N ALA A 60 -6.25 -11.89 1.50
CA ALA A 60 -7.29 -12.85 1.17
C ALA A 60 -6.88 -14.32 1.42
N ARG A 61 -5.61 -14.66 1.21
CA ARG A 61 -5.09 -16.02 1.51
C ARG A 61 -4.92 -16.25 3.00
N TYR A 62 -4.50 -15.24 3.73
CA TYR A 62 -4.45 -15.25 5.20
C TYR A 62 -5.85 -15.49 5.79
N ASP A 63 -6.86 -14.76 5.31
CA ASP A 63 -8.26 -14.89 5.75
C ASP A 63 -8.85 -16.27 5.47
N LYS A 64 -8.47 -16.89 4.35
CA LYS A 64 -8.85 -18.26 3.99
C LYS A 64 -8.08 -19.32 4.78
N GLY A 65 -7.10 -18.95 5.60
CA GLY A 65 -6.21 -19.88 6.30
C GLY A 65 -5.28 -20.66 5.36
N VAL A 66 -5.08 -20.18 4.14
CA VAL A 66 -4.15 -20.78 3.17
C VAL A 66 -2.71 -20.51 3.60
N THR A 67 -2.44 -19.28 4.04
CA THR A 67 -1.16 -18.79 4.59
C THR A 67 -1.36 -18.39 6.05
N ASP A 68 -0.37 -18.60 6.90
CA ASP A 68 -0.34 -18.10 8.28
C ASP A 68 0.34 -16.72 8.36
N ALA A 69 0.38 -16.12 9.55
CA ALA A 69 0.95 -14.78 9.72
C ALA A 69 2.42 -14.71 9.30
N ASP A 70 3.24 -15.69 9.71
CA ASP A 70 4.67 -15.73 9.37
C ASP A 70 4.87 -15.81 7.84
N GLY A 71 4.13 -16.68 7.15
CA GLY A 71 4.21 -16.77 5.69
C GLY A 71 3.69 -15.51 4.98
N ALA A 72 2.66 -14.86 5.52
CA ALA A 72 2.14 -13.60 4.97
C ALA A 72 3.18 -12.49 5.08
N LEU A 73 3.85 -12.38 6.23
CA LEU A 73 4.91 -11.41 6.50
C LEU A 73 6.15 -11.65 5.64
N GLU A 74 6.55 -12.91 5.42
CA GLU A 74 7.67 -13.24 4.53
C GLU A 74 7.40 -12.76 3.09
N ILE A 75 6.19 -13.03 2.59
CA ILE A 75 5.79 -12.59 1.24
C ILE A 75 5.72 -11.07 1.20
N LEU A 76 5.08 -10.42 2.17
CA LEU A 76 4.96 -8.96 2.23
C LEU A 76 6.33 -8.28 2.26
N GLY A 77 7.27 -8.79 3.06
CA GLY A 77 8.65 -8.29 3.12
C GLY A 77 9.35 -8.38 1.77
N SER A 78 9.13 -9.45 1.00
CA SER A 78 9.69 -9.55 -0.36
C SER A 78 9.15 -8.49 -1.33
N ILE A 79 7.88 -8.08 -1.19
CA ILE A 79 7.29 -6.97 -1.96
C ILE A 79 7.89 -5.66 -1.50
N GLN A 80 8.02 -5.46 -0.19
CA GLN A 80 8.59 -4.26 0.40
C GLN A 80 10.04 -4.03 -0.05
N ASP A 81 10.87 -5.07 -0.07
CA ASP A 81 12.25 -5.02 -0.56
C ASP A 81 12.35 -4.54 -2.02
N ILE A 82 11.38 -4.91 -2.85
CA ILE A 82 11.32 -4.49 -4.27
C ILE A 82 10.87 -3.03 -4.39
N VAL A 83 9.78 -2.68 -3.69
CA VAL A 83 9.11 -1.38 -3.82
C VAL A 83 9.93 -0.26 -3.20
N LEU A 84 10.60 -0.51 -2.08
CA LEU A 84 11.41 0.49 -1.36
C LEU A 84 12.87 0.53 -1.82
N GLU A 85 13.23 -0.23 -2.86
CA GLU A 85 14.55 -0.12 -3.48
C GLU A 85 14.76 1.29 -4.05
N GLU A 86 15.97 1.84 -3.90
CA GLU A 86 16.34 3.14 -4.47
C GLU A 86 16.19 3.12 -6.00
N VAL A 87 15.42 4.07 -6.52
CA VAL A 87 15.22 4.21 -7.97
C VAL A 87 16.29 5.14 -8.55
N PRO A 88 16.99 4.75 -9.64
CA PRO A 88 17.93 5.63 -10.31
C PRO A 88 17.26 6.94 -10.77
N PRO A 89 17.88 8.12 -10.57
CA PRO A 89 17.25 9.41 -10.90
C PRO A 89 16.75 9.49 -12.34
N ILE A 90 15.53 9.99 -12.53
CA ILE A 90 14.86 10.18 -13.81
C ILE A 90 14.75 11.67 -14.13
N SER A 91 14.07 12.42 -13.27
CA SER A 91 13.89 13.88 -13.30
C SER A 91 13.40 14.35 -11.93
N GLU A 92 13.67 15.60 -11.56
CA GLU A 92 13.26 16.15 -10.25
C GLU A 92 11.77 15.90 -9.95
N ASP A 93 10.89 16.23 -10.89
CA ASP A 93 9.44 16.04 -10.73
C ASP A 93 9.04 14.55 -10.61
N ALA A 94 9.63 13.67 -11.42
CA ALA A 94 9.30 12.25 -11.38
C ALA A 94 9.84 11.59 -10.12
N ASP A 95 11.06 11.96 -9.71
CA ASP A 95 11.73 11.43 -8.54
C ASP A 95 10.95 11.80 -7.27
N ILE A 96 10.44 13.03 -7.17
CA ILE A 96 9.54 13.46 -6.08
C ILE A 96 8.27 12.60 -6.03
N MET A 97 7.61 12.39 -7.16
CA MET A 97 6.37 11.60 -7.20
C MET A 97 6.61 10.11 -6.92
N ILE A 98 7.74 9.54 -7.35
CA ILE A 98 8.12 8.16 -7.01
C ILE A 98 8.33 8.03 -5.51
N MET A 99 9.01 9.00 -4.89
CA MET A 99 9.21 9.01 -3.43
C MET A 99 7.88 9.08 -2.68
N SER A 100 6.94 9.94 -3.11
CA SER A 100 5.59 9.99 -2.52
C SER A 100 4.86 8.65 -2.62
N VAL A 101 4.89 7.99 -3.80
CA VAL A 101 4.33 6.64 -3.95
C VAL A 101 5.00 5.63 -3.02
N GLN A 102 6.33 5.65 -2.89
CA GLN A 102 7.06 4.75 -2.00
C GLN A 102 6.70 4.99 -0.52
N ASP A 103 6.59 6.25 -0.09
CA ASP A 103 6.23 6.62 1.27
C ASP A 103 4.79 6.20 1.62
N SER A 104 3.85 6.43 0.71
CA SER A 104 2.46 5.98 0.83
C SER A 104 2.35 4.45 0.89
N LEU A 105 3.07 3.74 0.01
CA LEU A 105 3.11 2.28 0.00
C LEU A 105 3.78 1.69 1.24
N ASN A 106 4.79 2.37 1.80
CA ASN A 106 5.45 1.93 3.02
C ASN A 106 4.45 1.87 4.19
N CYS A 107 3.65 2.93 4.39
CA CYS A 107 2.61 2.92 5.43
C CYS A 107 1.50 1.91 5.12
N SER A 108 1.12 1.77 3.85
CA SER A 108 0.15 0.76 3.40
C SER A 108 0.61 -0.66 3.73
N MET A 109 1.88 -1.00 3.48
CA MET A 109 2.45 -2.31 3.83
C MET A 109 2.52 -2.51 5.35
N ALA A 110 2.88 -1.48 6.12
CA ALA A 110 2.82 -1.55 7.59
C ALA A 110 1.40 -1.83 8.11
N ALA A 111 0.36 -1.35 7.42
CA ALA A 111 -1.02 -1.72 7.76
C ALA A 111 -1.33 -3.20 7.53
N PHE A 112 -0.80 -3.81 6.46
CA PHE A 112 -0.89 -5.26 6.25
C PHE A 112 -0.12 -6.04 7.33
N GLU A 113 1.06 -5.57 7.75
CA GLU A 113 1.81 -6.18 8.85
C GLU A 113 0.99 -6.18 10.15
N ALA A 114 0.47 -5.01 10.54
CA ALA A 114 -0.37 -4.87 11.72
C ALA A 114 -1.63 -5.76 11.64
N TYR A 115 -2.20 -5.89 10.45
CA TYR A 115 -3.33 -6.79 10.20
C TYR A 115 -2.98 -8.27 10.42
N PHE A 116 -1.87 -8.76 9.85
CA PHE A 116 -1.44 -10.16 10.00
C PHE A 116 -1.01 -10.50 11.42
N LEU A 117 -0.39 -9.56 12.12
CA LEU A 117 0.02 -9.71 13.52
C LEU A 117 -1.16 -9.56 14.51
N GLU A 118 -2.30 -9.08 14.04
CA GLU A 118 -3.44 -8.64 14.87
C GLU A 118 -3.05 -7.61 15.95
N ASP A 119 -2.02 -6.79 15.69
CA ASP A 119 -1.47 -5.82 16.65
C ASP A 119 -2.16 -4.46 16.56
N TYR A 120 -3.49 -4.46 16.68
CA TYR A 120 -4.31 -3.25 16.62
C TYR A 120 -5.64 -3.43 17.36
N ASP A 121 -6.22 -2.34 17.85
CA ASP A 121 -7.55 -2.37 18.45
C ASP A 121 -8.63 -2.41 17.35
N LYS A 122 -9.17 -3.60 17.08
CA LYS A 122 -10.23 -3.86 16.09
C LYS A 122 -11.53 -3.05 16.30
N LYS A 123 -11.67 -2.33 17.42
CA LYS A 123 -12.83 -1.49 17.77
C LYS A 123 -12.50 -0.02 17.85
N ALA A 124 -11.27 0.38 17.56
CA ALA A 124 -10.88 1.77 17.58
C ALA A 124 -11.67 2.58 16.53
N ASP A 125 -11.89 3.85 16.86
CA ASP A 125 -12.58 4.79 16.00
C ASP A 125 -11.58 5.44 15.04
N ILE A 126 -11.74 5.20 13.73
CA ILE A 126 -10.81 5.68 12.69
C ILE A 126 -10.65 7.21 12.77
N LYS A 127 -11.75 7.95 12.92
CA LYS A 127 -11.72 9.41 13.00
C LYS A 127 -10.93 9.92 14.21
N LYS A 128 -10.99 9.21 15.33
CA LYS A 128 -10.17 9.48 16.53
C LYS A 128 -8.70 9.18 16.27
N LEU A 129 -8.39 8.04 15.64
CA LEU A 129 -7.01 7.67 15.30
C LEU A 129 -6.38 8.67 14.33
N ILE A 130 -7.10 9.17 13.32
CA ILE A 130 -6.58 10.19 12.39
C ILE A 130 -6.15 11.45 13.13
N LYS A 131 -6.96 11.91 14.10
CA LYS A 131 -6.62 13.06 14.93
C LYS A 131 -5.45 12.79 15.85
N GLU A 132 -5.31 11.56 16.35
CA GLU A 132 -4.17 11.15 17.16
C GLU A 132 -2.88 11.12 16.34
N ALA A 133 -2.92 10.61 15.10
CA ALA A 133 -1.81 10.62 14.17
C ALA A 133 -1.37 12.06 13.83
N GLY A 134 -2.30 12.94 13.46
CA GLY A 134 -1.99 14.35 13.21
C GLY A 134 -1.43 15.07 14.44
N ALA A 135 -1.95 14.77 15.64
CA ALA A 135 -1.39 15.32 16.89
C ALA A 135 -0.03 14.73 17.28
N ALA A 136 0.37 13.59 16.71
CA ALA A 136 1.71 13.02 16.84
C ALA A 136 2.67 13.68 15.83
N GLU A 137 2.24 13.87 14.59
CA GLU A 137 2.96 14.64 13.58
C GLU A 137 3.29 16.07 14.06
N GLU A 138 2.31 16.79 14.63
CA GLU A 138 2.53 18.14 15.21
C GLU A 138 3.60 18.16 16.32
N LYS A 139 3.86 17.02 16.95
CA LYS A 139 4.87 16.87 18.01
C LYS A 139 6.19 16.27 17.49
N GLU A 140 6.31 16.10 16.17
CA GLU A 140 7.44 15.45 15.50
C GLU A 140 7.63 13.98 15.95
N ASP A 141 6.57 13.35 16.48
CA ASP A 141 6.54 11.94 16.88
C ASP A 141 6.10 11.07 15.69
N MET A 142 6.99 11.00 14.70
CA MET A 142 6.73 10.35 13.42
C MET A 142 6.46 8.85 13.56
N ASP A 143 7.13 8.17 14.49
CA ASP A 143 6.92 6.76 14.76
C ASP A 143 5.49 6.51 15.24
N THR A 144 5.00 7.33 16.19
CA THR A 144 3.63 7.22 16.68
C THR A 144 2.62 7.55 15.59
N ALA A 145 2.86 8.59 14.79
CA ALA A 145 2.00 8.95 13.67
C ALA A 145 1.89 7.79 12.65
N PHE A 146 3.04 7.23 12.25
CA PHE A 146 3.13 6.13 11.29
C PHE A 146 2.41 4.88 11.77
N ILE A 147 2.68 4.43 13.01
CA ILE A 147 2.02 3.26 13.60
C ILE A 147 0.51 3.50 13.73
N THR A 148 0.10 4.73 14.06
CA THR A 148 -1.33 5.06 14.16
C THR A 148 -2.03 4.96 12.81
N VAL A 149 -1.42 5.41 11.71
CA VAL A 149 -1.98 5.23 10.36
C VAL A 149 -1.98 3.78 9.92
N ALA A 150 -0.91 3.02 10.20
CA ALA A 150 -0.88 1.59 9.95
C ALA A 150 -2.05 0.86 10.66
N ASN A 151 -2.36 1.23 11.90
CA ASN A 151 -3.51 0.68 12.64
C ASN A 151 -4.86 1.05 12.01
N ILE A 152 -4.99 2.25 11.42
CA ILE A 152 -6.17 2.63 10.64
C ILE A 152 -6.29 1.71 9.42
N GLY A 153 -5.21 1.51 8.68
CA GLY A 153 -5.20 0.60 7.54
C GLY A 153 -5.56 -0.84 7.93
N ALA A 154 -5.07 -1.35 9.06
CA ALA A 154 -5.42 -2.68 9.55
C ALA A 154 -6.92 -2.82 9.89
N LEU A 155 -7.57 -1.76 10.38
CA LEU A 155 -9.03 -1.71 10.53
C LEU A 155 -9.74 -1.81 9.18
N VAL A 156 -9.27 -1.06 8.17
CA VAL A 156 -9.84 -1.05 6.82
C VAL A 156 -9.69 -2.42 6.15
N ILE A 157 -8.50 -3.02 6.20
CA ILE A 157 -8.27 -4.39 5.71
C ILE A 157 -9.19 -5.39 6.44
N GLY A 158 -9.43 -5.18 7.74
CA GLY A 158 -10.40 -5.94 8.54
C GLY A 158 -11.88 -5.65 8.23
N GLY A 159 -12.17 -4.78 7.27
CA GLY A 159 -13.51 -4.48 6.76
C GLY A 159 -14.19 -3.27 7.40
N ALA A 160 -13.48 -2.45 8.19
CA ALA A 160 -14.00 -1.16 8.62
C ALA A 160 -14.14 -0.22 7.40
N PRO A 161 -15.21 0.59 7.32
CA PRO A 161 -15.36 1.55 6.23
C PRO A 161 -14.32 2.68 6.36
N PHE A 162 -13.82 3.14 5.22
CA PHE A 162 -13.00 4.34 5.11
C PHE A 162 -13.81 5.39 4.33
N ASP A 163 -14.22 6.46 5.01
CA ASP A 163 -15.04 7.51 4.41
C ASP A 163 -14.15 8.59 3.78
N GLU A 164 -14.50 9.09 2.59
CA GLU A 164 -13.78 10.19 1.91
C GLU A 164 -13.60 11.44 2.81
N GLU A 165 -14.50 11.66 3.80
CA GLU A 165 -14.34 12.76 4.76
C GLU A 165 -13.06 12.68 5.58
N PHE A 166 -12.48 11.49 5.75
CA PHE A 166 -11.27 11.23 6.51
C PHE A 166 -10.04 11.88 5.90
N LEU A 167 -9.96 11.92 4.57
CA LEU A 167 -8.87 12.57 3.83
C LEU A 167 -8.86 14.09 4.02
N THR A 168 -9.99 14.69 4.41
CA THR A 168 -10.12 16.13 4.60
C THR A 168 -9.93 16.60 6.05
N ILE A 169 -9.64 15.68 6.97
CA ILE A 169 -9.48 16.01 8.40
C ILE A 169 -8.18 16.77 8.65
N LEU A 170 -7.13 16.42 7.92
CA LEU A 170 -5.80 16.99 8.04
C LEU A 170 -5.50 17.90 6.83
N PRO A 171 -4.58 18.87 6.97
CA PRO A 171 -4.12 19.67 5.84
C PRO A 171 -3.47 18.82 4.75
N GLU A 172 -3.52 19.26 3.49
CA GLU A 172 -2.92 18.53 2.35
C GLU A 172 -1.39 18.41 2.47
N GLU A 173 -0.74 19.34 3.17
CA GLU A 173 0.70 19.30 3.44
C GLU A 173 1.11 18.34 4.57
N SER A 174 0.15 17.68 5.22
CA SER A 174 0.41 16.72 6.29
C SER A 174 0.97 15.43 5.71
N ILE A 175 2.06 14.91 6.29
CA ILE A 175 2.57 13.60 5.92
C ILE A 175 1.62 12.47 6.33
N VAL A 176 0.80 12.69 7.36
CA VAL A 176 -0.26 11.77 7.75
C VAL A 176 -1.36 11.74 6.68
N ALA A 177 -1.65 12.85 6.00
CA ALA A 177 -2.58 12.86 4.87
C ALA A 177 -2.04 12.00 3.70
N GLU A 178 -0.76 12.14 3.34
CA GLU A 178 -0.10 11.31 2.32
C GLU A 178 -0.20 9.81 2.65
N TRP A 179 0.02 9.43 3.91
CA TRP A 179 -0.13 8.03 4.33
C TRP A 179 -1.58 7.55 4.29
N LEU A 180 -2.55 8.43 4.59
CA LEU A 180 -3.97 8.12 4.50
C LEU A 180 -4.43 7.91 3.05
N ASP A 181 -3.81 8.56 2.05
CA ASP A 181 -4.08 8.30 0.64
C ASP A 181 -3.74 6.85 0.24
N GLY A 182 -2.69 6.28 0.85
CA GLY A 182 -2.38 4.85 0.71
C GLY A 182 -3.47 3.96 1.29
N ILE A 183 -4.03 4.34 2.45
CA ILE A 183 -5.14 3.63 3.08
C ILE A 183 -6.44 3.76 2.26
N ASP A 184 -6.70 4.92 1.67
CA ASP A 184 -7.81 5.11 0.75
C ASP A 184 -7.67 4.22 -0.48
N SER A 185 -6.46 4.11 -1.03
CA SER A 185 -6.18 3.20 -2.16
C SER A 185 -6.46 1.73 -1.80
N ILE A 186 -6.15 1.30 -0.57
CA ILE A 186 -6.56 -0.02 -0.05
C ILE A 186 -8.09 -0.13 -0.03
N ALA A 187 -8.79 0.83 0.56
CA ALA A 187 -10.25 0.82 0.67
C ALA A 187 -10.93 0.79 -0.71
N ALA A 188 -10.45 1.63 -1.64
CA ALA A 188 -10.92 1.72 -3.01
C ALA A 188 -10.72 0.41 -3.76
N ALA A 189 -9.53 -0.21 -3.65
CA ALA A 189 -9.26 -1.52 -4.26
C ALA A 189 -10.17 -2.62 -3.69
N MET A 190 -10.44 -2.61 -2.38
CA MET A 190 -11.34 -3.57 -1.72
C MET A 190 -12.79 -3.45 -2.18
N VAL A 191 -13.25 -2.24 -2.54
CA VAL A 191 -14.59 -1.97 -3.07
C VAL A 191 -14.67 -2.21 -4.59
N GLY A 192 -13.62 -1.85 -5.33
CA GLY A 192 -13.61 -1.81 -6.78
C GLY A 192 -13.58 -3.19 -7.46
N THR A 193 -13.01 -4.22 -6.81
CA THR A 193 -12.94 -5.57 -7.39
C THR A 193 -12.83 -6.65 -6.31
N ASP A 194 -13.45 -7.81 -6.53
CA ASP A 194 -13.23 -9.01 -5.70
C ASP A 194 -12.22 -9.99 -6.33
N SER A 195 -11.57 -9.61 -7.43
CA SER A 195 -10.66 -10.49 -8.18
C SER A 195 -9.49 -10.99 -7.33
N TYR A 196 -8.98 -10.18 -6.41
CA TYR A 196 -7.92 -10.58 -5.47
C TYR A 196 -8.35 -11.69 -4.51
N LYS A 197 -9.66 -11.80 -4.20
CA LYS A 197 -10.20 -12.82 -3.29
C LYS A 197 -10.23 -14.20 -3.91
N ASN A 198 -10.38 -14.29 -5.23
CA ASN A 198 -10.46 -15.56 -5.96
C ASN A 198 -9.15 -15.89 -6.68
N PHE A 199 -8.05 -15.30 -6.21
CA PHE A 199 -6.71 -15.70 -6.63
C PHE A 199 -6.40 -17.09 -6.05
N ASP A 200 -6.90 -18.12 -6.74
CA ASP A 200 -6.53 -19.51 -6.55
C ASP A 200 -5.64 -19.87 -7.74
N GLU A 201 -4.33 -19.95 -7.51
CA GLU A 201 -3.45 -20.66 -8.43
C GLU A 201 -3.84 -22.14 -8.34
N VAL A 202 -4.77 -22.55 -9.20
CA VAL A 202 -4.77 -23.92 -9.67
C VAL A 202 -3.54 -23.99 -10.56
N ASP A 203 -2.57 -24.83 -10.22
CA ASP A 203 -1.46 -25.17 -11.10
C ASP A 203 -2.02 -25.35 -12.52
N ASP A 204 -1.76 -24.40 -13.42
CA ASP A 204 -1.82 -24.65 -14.86
C ASP A 204 -0.59 -25.51 -15.21
N GLU A 205 -0.55 -26.74 -14.68
CA GLU A 205 0.16 -27.85 -15.30
C GLU A 205 -0.74 -28.37 -16.43
N ASP A 206 -0.61 -27.78 -17.62
CA ASP A 206 -0.89 -28.43 -18.90
C ASP A 206 0.32 -28.29 -19.86
#